data_AF-A0A8X6T2L7-F1
#
_entry.id   AF-A0A8X6T2L7-F1
#
_cell.length_a   1.000
_cell.length_b   1.000
_cell.length_c   1.000
_cell.angle_alpha   90.00
_cell.angle_beta   90.00
_cell.angle_gamma   90.00
#
_symmetry.space_group_name_H-M   'P 1'
#
loop_
_entity.id
_entity.type
_entity.pdbx_description
1 polymer ?
#
loop_
_entity_poly.entity_id
_entity_poly.type
_entity_poly.pdbx_seq_one_letter_code
_entity_poly.pdbx_strand_id
1 'polypeptide(L)'
;MEIAKKNRAHQRRLFTKACNEFDAKEAGLETSDKLIKLKIIEKKAILMINVEENVKQLLFSENVADAVINKEIDDSESYIDRWRLLQFKLLHLSVSEREEVSSNCSVS
;
A
#
# COMPACT_ATOMS: atom_id res chain seq x y z
N MET A 1 14.43 0.72 19.64
CA MET A 1 13.11 1.23 19.17
C MET A 1 13.10 2.53 18.33
N GLU A 2 13.74 3.64 18.73
CA GLU A 2 13.54 4.97 18.10
C GLU A 2 13.81 5.07 16.58
N ILE A 3 14.88 4.44 16.10
CA ILE A 3 15.22 4.43 14.67
C ILE A 3 14.11 3.76 13.84
N ALA A 4 13.57 2.64 14.35
CA ALA A 4 12.50 1.91 13.69
C ALA A 4 11.21 2.74 13.62
N LYS A 5 10.87 3.46 14.71
CA LYS A 5 9.73 4.40 14.73
C LYS A 5 9.89 5.54 13.71
N LYS A 6 11.09 6.13 13.60
CA LYS A 6 11.38 7.17 12.59
C LYS A 6 11.25 6.64 11.17
N ASN A 7 11.78 5.45 10.89
CA ASN A 7 11.65 4.81 9.59
C ASN A 7 10.18 4.50 9.25
N ARG A 8 9.42 3.97 10.22
CA ARG A 8 7.98 3.70 10.06
C ARG A 8 7.20 4.95 9.69
N ALA A 9 7.41 6.04 10.41
CA ALA A 9 6.78 7.32 10.10
C ALA A 9 7.16 7.82 8.69
N HIS A 10 8.40 7.61 8.27
CA HIS A 10 8.86 7.98 6.92
C HIS A 10 8.16 7.14 5.83
N GLN A 11 8.12 5.82 5.97
CA GLN A 11 7.44 4.95 5.00
C GLN A 11 5.94 5.22 4.92
N ARG A 12 5.26 5.42 6.06
CA ARG A 12 3.85 5.83 6.11
C ARG A 12 3.60 7.11 5.31
N ARG A 13 4.45 8.12 5.47
CA ARG A 13 4.36 9.39 4.73
C ARG A 13 4.55 9.17 3.22
N LEU A 14 5.53 8.37 2.81
CA LEU A 14 5.77 8.07 1.40
C LEU A 14 4.60 7.33 0.77
N PHE A 15 4.06 6.32 1.45
CA PHE A 15 2.88 5.57 1.01
C PHE A 15 1.66 6.48 0.91
N THR A 16 1.36 7.24 1.97
CA THR A 16 0.20 8.16 2.01
C THR A 16 0.29 9.22 0.91
N LYS A 17 1.47 9.81 0.71
CA LYS A 17 1.69 10.79 -0.35
C LYS A 17 1.39 10.19 -1.73
N ALA A 18 1.91 9.00 -2.01
CA ALA A 18 1.68 8.33 -3.29
C ALA A 18 0.20 7.99 -3.49
N CYS A 19 -0.51 7.55 -2.45
CA CYS A 19 -1.94 7.30 -2.51
C CYS A 19 -2.73 8.59 -2.79
N ASN A 20 -2.46 9.67 -2.05
CA ASN A 20 -3.15 10.94 -2.25
C ASN A 20 -2.89 11.54 -3.65
N GLU A 21 -1.66 11.41 -4.17
CA GLU A 21 -1.32 11.84 -5.53
C GLU A 21 -2.04 11.02 -6.61
N PHE A 22 -2.27 9.73 -6.36
CA PHE A 22 -3.08 8.87 -7.22
C PHE A 22 -4.55 9.26 -7.15
N ASP A 23 -5.14 9.32 -5.95
CA ASP A 23 -6.55 9.64 -5.73
C ASP A 23 -6.92 11.00 -6.36
N ALA A 24 -6.04 11.99 -6.25
CA ALA A 24 -6.25 13.32 -6.83
C ALA A 24 -6.26 13.35 -8.36
N LYS A 25 -5.64 12.37 -9.02
CA LYS A 25 -5.50 12.34 -10.49
C LYS A 25 -6.27 11.20 -11.14
N GLU A 26 -6.76 10.23 -10.35
CA GLU A 26 -7.30 8.97 -10.83
C GLU A 26 -8.32 9.14 -11.95
N ALA A 27 -9.28 10.06 -11.79
CA ALA A 27 -10.36 10.25 -12.76
C ALA A 27 -9.88 10.66 -14.16
N GLY A 28 -8.71 11.31 -14.26
CA GLY A 28 -8.14 11.76 -15.53
C GLY A 28 -7.08 10.84 -16.13
N LEU A 29 -6.79 9.70 -15.51
CA LEU A 29 -5.77 8.77 -15.99
C LEU A 29 -6.37 7.68 -16.88
N GLU A 30 -5.64 7.32 -17.94
CA GLU A 30 -5.89 6.10 -18.70
C GLU A 30 -5.60 4.85 -17.86
N THR A 31 -6.15 3.71 -18.28
CA THR A 31 -6.00 2.43 -17.57
C THR A 31 -4.53 2.03 -17.39
N SER A 32 -3.73 2.17 -18.43
CA SER A 32 -2.28 1.88 -18.43
C SER A 32 -1.54 2.73 -17.39
N ASP A 33 -1.82 4.03 -17.35
CA ASP A 33 -1.26 4.97 -16.37
C ASP A 33 -1.70 4.66 -14.94
N LYS A 34 -2.97 4.29 -14.73
CA LYS A 34 -3.48 3.84 -13.43
C LYS A 34 -2.69 2.63 -12.94
N LEU A 35 -2.47 1.65 -13.80
CA LEU A 35 -1.71 0.44 -13.46
C LEU A 35 -0.25 0.74 -13.13
N ILE A 36 0.42 1.59 -13.91
CA ILE A 36 1.80 2.00 -13.62
C ILE A 36 1.88 2.66 -12.24
N LYS A 37 0.97 3.60 -11.93
CA LYS A 37 0.95 4.27 -10.63
C LYS A 37 0.61 3.34 -9.48
N LEU A 38 -0.36 2.43 -9.66
CA LEU A 38 -0.71 1.44 -8.65
C LEU A 38 0.45 0.47 -8.36
N LYS A 39 1.22 0.05 -9.37
CA LYS A 39 2.46 -0.74 -9.17
C LYS A 39 3.55 0.04 -8.44
N ILE A 40 3.63 1.35 -8.62
CA ILE A 40 4.55 2.20 -7.84
C ILE A 40 4.10 2.28 -6.38
N ILE A 41 2.79 2.40 -6.14
CA ILE A 41 2.22 2.40 -4.78
C ILE A 41 2.45 1.03 -4.12
N GLU A 42 2.29 -0.07 -4.85
CA GLU A 42 2.56 -1.43 -4.37
C GLU A 42 3.98 -1.56 -3.80
N LYS A 43 4.99 -1.11 -4.55
CA LYS A 43 6.38 -1.13 -4.08
C LYS A 43 6.56 -0.34 -2.77
N LYS A 44 5.85 0.79 -2.62
CA LYS A 44 5.88 1.59 -1.38
C LYS A 44 5.13 0.92 -0.24
N ALA A 45 4.00 0.28 -0.54
CA ALA A 45 3.20 -0.46 0.43
C ALA A 45 4.00 -1.65 1.01
N ILE A 46 4.72 -2.40 0.17
CA ILE A 46 5.61 -3.49 0.60
C ILE A 46 6.66 -2.97 1.59
N LEU A 47 7.33 -1.85 1.26
CA LEU A 47 8.32 -1.24 2.15
C LEU A 47 7.70 -0.78 3.48
N MET A 48 6.50 -0.19 3.43
CA MET A 48 5.76 0.20 4.63
C MET A 48 5.44 -1.02 5.49
N ILE A 49 4.83 -2.07 4.92
CA ILE A 49 4.45 -3.30 5.63
C ILE A 49 5.64 -3.96 6.30
N ASN A 50 6.78 -4.08 5.59
CA ASN A 50 7.99 -4.64 6.17
C ASN A 50 8.46 -3.86 7.42
N VAL A 51 8.31 -2.54 7.41
CA VAL A 51 8.66 -1.70 8.56
C VAL A 51 7.61 -1.78 9.67
N GLU A 52 6.32 -1.91 9.33
CA GLU A 52 5.25 -2.19 10.31
C GLU A 52 5.52 -3.50 11.06
N GLU A 53 5.87 -4.56 10.35
CA GLU A 53 6.19 -5.87 10.93
C GLU A 53 7.43 -5.81 11.83
N ASN A 54 8.49 -5.12 11.39
CA ASN A 54 9.69 -4.93 12.20
C ASN A 54 9.38 -4.19 13.51
N VAL A 55 8.61 -3.10 13.45
CA VAL A 55 8.23 -2.34 14.64
C VAL A 55 7.36 -3.19 15.57
N LYS A 56 6.43 -3.98 15.02
CA LYS A 56 5.62 -4.92 15.79
C LYS A 56 6.49 -5.95 16.52
N GLN A 57 7.47 -6.55 15.84
CA GLN A 57 8.42 -7.48 16.47
C GLN A 57 9.22 -6.83 17.60
N LEU A 58 9.70 -5.60 17.38
CA LEU A 58 10.43 -4.85 18.42
C LEU A 58 9.56 -4.55 19.64
N LEU A 59 8.30 -4.16 19.43
CA LEU A 59 7.33 -3.88 20.49
C LEU A 59 7.05 -5.11 21.38
N PHE A 60 7.02 -6.32 20.81
CA PHE A 60 6.86 -7.55 21.58
C PHE A 60 8.16 -8.02 22.26
N SER A 61 9.32 -7.57 21.78
CA SER A 61 10.63 -7.94 22.34
C SER A 61 11.10 -7.06 23.49
N GLU A 62 10.68 -5.79 23.50
CA GLU A 62 10.91 -4.86 24.60
C GLU A 62 9.66 -4.96 25.50
N ASN A 63 9.79 -5.06 26.85
CA ASN A 63 8.66 -5.17 27.80
C ASN A 63 7.73 -3.92 27.79
N VAL A 64 7.09 -3.66 26.65
CA VAL A 64 6.21 -2.54 26.39
C VAL A 64 4.82 -2.90 26.92
N ALA A 65 4.13 -1.93 27.51
CA ALA A 65 2.79 -2.14 28.02
C ALA A 65 1.81 -2.50 26.87
N ASP A 66 0.94 -3.48 27.11
CA ASP A 66 -0.06 -3.95 26.14
C ASP A 66 -0.90 -2.81 25.56
N ALA A 67 -1.26 -1.81 26.37
CA ALA A 67 -2.00 -0.63 25.91
C ALA A 67 -1.26 0.15 24.81
N VAL A 68 0.07 0.23 24.89
CA VAL A 68 0.91 0.86 23.85
C VAL A 68 0.98 -0.05 22.63
N ILE A 69 1.17 -1.35 22.80
CA ILE A 69 1.22 -2.32 21.69
C ILE A 69 -0.10 -2.27 20.89
N ASN A 70 -1.25 -2.33 21.56
CA ASN A 70 -2.56 -2.31 20.90
C ASN A 70 -2.79 -1.03 20.12
N LYS A 71 -2.46 0.13 20.70
CA LYS A 71 -2.55 1.41 20.00
C LYS A 71 -1.68 1.43 18.73
N GLU A 72 -0.45 0.94 18.84
CA GLU A 72 0.47 0.91 17.70
C GLU A 72 -0.02 -0.05 16.60
N ILE A 73 -0.69 -1.16 16.95
CA ILE A 73 -1.31 -2.08 16.00
C ILE A 73 -2.54 -1.44 15.33
N ASP A 74 -3.44 -0.83 16.11
CA ASP A 74 -4.62 -0.15 15.58
C ASP A 74 -4.24 0.94 14.58
N ASP A 75 -3.20 1.72 14.87
CA ASP A 75 -2.67 2.73 13.96
C ASP A 75 -2.17 2.12 12.64
N SER A 76 -1.60 0.91 12.66
CA SER A 76 -1.14 0.20 11.46
C SER A 76 -2.27 -0.29 10.57
N GLU A 77 -3.36 -0.78 11.14
CA GLU A 77 -4.46 -1.39 10.38
C GLU A 77 -5.05 -0.40 9.36
N SER A 78 -5.15 0.89 9.72
CA SER A 78 -5.64 1.93 8.79
C SER A 78 -4.83 2.03 7.49
N TYR A 79 -3.50 1.85 7.57
CA TYR A 79 -2.62 1.85 6.39
C TYR A 79 -2.72 0.55 5.60
N ILE A 80 -2.85 -0.58 6.30
CA ILE A 80 -3.01 -1.90 5.68
C ILE A 80 -4.33 -1.97 4.92
N ASP A 81 -5.43 -1.48 5.49
CA ASP A 81 -6.73 -1.44 4.83
C ASP A 81 -6.71 -0.54 3.59
N ARG A 82 -6.06 0.63 3.68
CA ARG A 82 -5.85 1.48 2.50
C ARG A 82 -5.08 0.76 1.40
N TRP A 83 -4.04 0.00 1.77
CA TRP A 83 -3.31 -0.82 0.80
C TRP A 83 -4.18 -1.92 0.19
N ARG A 84 -4.96 -2.66 1.00
CA ARG A 84 -5.86 -3.72 0.52
C ARG A 84 -6.85 -3.20 -0.54
N LEU A 85 -7.41 -2.01 -0.33
CA LEU A 85 -8.32 -1.38 -1.29
C LEU A 85 -7.62 -1.07 -2.62
N LEU A 86 -6.41 -0.53 -2.57
CA LEU A 86 -5.63 -0.23 -3.78
C LEU A 86 -5.13 -1.49 -4.49
N GLN A 87 -4.79 -2.53 -3.72
CA GLN A 87 -4.43 -3.85 -4.26
C GLN A 87 -5.61 -4.49 -4.99
N PHE A 88 -6.83 -4.41 -4.43
CA PHE A 88 -8.04 -4.86 -5.10
C PHE A 88 -8.26 -4.12 -6.42
N LYS A 89 -8.09 -2.79 -6.42
CA LYS A 89 -8.20 -1.96 -7.62
C LYS A 89 -7.13 -2.34 -8.68
N LEU A 90 -5.89 -2.57 -8.25
CA LEU A 90 -4.80 -3.03 -9.12
C LEU A 90 -5.13 -4.38 -9.76
N LEU A 91 -5.64 -5.33 -8.97
CA LEU A 91 -6.05 -6.64 -9.47
C LEU A 91 -7.17 -6.52 -10.49
N HIS A 92 -8.21 -5.74 -10.20
CA HIS A 92 -9.34 -5.52 -11.09
C HIS A 92 -8.89 -4.93 -12.43
N LEU A 93 -8.12 -3.83 -12.42
CA LEU A 93 -7.61 -3.21 -13.65
C LEU A 93 -6.71 -4.15 -14.45
N SER A 94 -5.90 -4.98 -13.76
CA SER A 94 -5.03 -5.97 -14.42
C SER A 94 -5.82 -7.09 -15.09
N VAL A 95 -7.01 -7.42 -14.58
CA VAL A 95 -7.92 -8.39 -15.23
C VAL A 95 -8.56 -7.75 -16.46
N SER A 96 -9.10 -6.54 -16.33
CA SER A 96 -9.74 -5.83 -17.44
C SER A 96 -8.82 -5.63 -18.65
N GLU A 97 -7.54 -5.23 -18.44
CA GLU A 97 -6.59 -5.11 -19.56
C GLU A 97 -6.35 -6.45 -20.29
N ARG A 98 -6.32 -7.58 -19.56
CA ARG A 98 -6.10 -8.90 -20.18
C ARG A 98 -7.27 -9.32 -21.05
N GLU A 99 -8.49 -8.99 -20.64
CA GLU A 99 -9.71 -9.28 -21.40
C GLU A 99 -9.81 -8.43 -22.67
N GLU A 100 -9.46 -7.14 -22.61
CA GLU A 100 -9.40 -6.27 -23.80
C GLU A 100 -8.36 -6.76 -24.82
N VAL A 101 -7.18 -7.16 -24.36
CA VAL A 101 -6.12 -7.72 -25.23
C VAL A 101 -6.56 -9.06 -25.84
N SER A 102 -7.20 -9.94 -25.05
CA SER A 102 -7.71 -11.23 -25.54
C SER A 102 -8.82 -11.07 -26.60
N SER A 103 -9.71 -10.08 -26.42
CA SER A 103 -10.77 -9.77 -27.38
C SER A 103 -10.19 -9.26 -28.69
N ASN A 104 -9.17 -8.39 -28.64
CA ASN A 104 -8.55 -7.82 -29.83
C ASN A 104 -7.68 -8.82 -30.61
N CYS A 105 -7.12 -9.84 -29.96
CA CYS A 105 -6.40 -10.92 -30.64
C CYS A 105 -7.33 -11.95 -31.31
N SER A 106 -8.64 -11.90 -31.07
CA SER A 106 -9.62 -12.86 -31.64
C SER A 106 -10.26 -12.38 -32.95
N VAL A 107 -9.89 -11.20 -33.45
CA VAL A 107 -10.49 -10.55 -34.65
C VAL A 107 -9.47 -10.39 -35.78
N SER A 108 -8.52 -11.33 -35.94
CA SER A 108 -7.55 -11.33 -37.05
C SER A 108 -7.58 -12.63 -37.84
#